data_AF-A0A1Z1MN46-F1
#
_entry.id   AF-A0A1Z1MN46-F1
#
_cell.length_a   1.000
_cell.length_b   1.000
_cell.length_c   1.000
_cell.angle_alpha   90.00
_cell.angle_beta   90.00
_cell.angle_gamma   90.00
#
_symmetry.space_group_name_H-M   'P 1'
#
loop_
_entity.id
_entity.type
_entity.pdbx_description
1 polymer ?
#
loop_
_entity_poly.entity_id
_entity_poly.type
_entity_poly.pdbx_seq_one_letter_code
_entity_poly.pdbx_strand_id
1 'polypeptide(L)' 'MQRYLVKIKFIPNNIKKRISEKLYKNLKFVGYKKISKDHTIPIIQFLNKKRIWILMKEIL' A
#
# COMPACT_ATOMS: atom_id res chain seq x y z
N MET A 1 8.06 9.06 14.42
CA MET A 1 7.03 8.34 13.65
C MET A 1 7.58 6.98 13.25
N GLN A 2 7.09 5.90 13.88
CA GLN A 2 7.57 4.52 13.66
C GLN A 2 7.30 4.07 12.23
N ARG A 3 8.34 3.55 11.56
CA ARG A 3 8.32 3.11 10.16
C ARG A 3 8.05 1.61 10.13
N TYR A 4 6.81 1.20 9.95
CA TYR A 4 6.46 -0.21 9.78
C TYR A 4 6.63 -0.61 8.31
N LEU A 5 7.49 -1.59 8.07
CA LEU A 5 7.58 -2.28 6.78
C LEU A 5 6.34 -3.15 6.63
N VAL A 6 5.56 -2.89 5.57
CA VAL A 6 4.35 -3.66 5.29
C VAL A 6 4.66 -4.67 4.20
N LYS A 7 4.43 -5.95 4.50
CA LYS A 7 4.33 -6.98 3.47
C LYS A 7 2.90 -6.93 2.94
N ILE A 8 2.76 -6.76 1.63
CA ILE A 8 1.47 -6.96 0.98
C ILE A 8 1.33 -8.46 0.72
N LYS A 9 0.12 -9.02 0.78
CA LYS A 9 -0.12 -10.45 0.54
C LYS A 9 -0.63 -10.68 -0.88
N PHE A 10 -1.44 -9.75 -1.37
CA PHE A 10 -2.08 -9.86 -2.66
C PHE A 10 -2.11 -8.49 -3.35
N ILE A 11 -1.59 -8.43 -4.58
CA ILE A 11 -1.74 -7.27 -5.47
C ILE A 11 -2.38 -7.76 -6.76
N PRO A 12 -3.47 -7.14 -7.23
CA PRO A 12 -4.02 -7.41 -8.55
C PRO A 12 -2.96 -7.24 -9.65
N ASN A 13 -2.89 -8.19 -10.59
CA ASN A 13 -1.85 -8.21 -11.63
C ASN A 13 -1.73 -6.89 -12.43
N ASN A 14 -2.84 -6.17 -12.62
CA ASN A 14 -2.85 -4.87 -13.31
C ASN A 14 -2.06 -3.80 -12.55
N ILE A 15 -2.11 -3.84 -11.21
CA ILE A 15 -1.34 -2.97 -10.33
C ILE A 15 0.12 -3.47 -10.26
N LYS A 16 0.34 -4.80 -10.19
CA LYS A 16 1.68 -5.40 -10.23
C LYS A 16 2.45 -5.04 -11.50
N LYS A 17 1.79 -4.98 -12.65
CA LYS A 17 2.42 -4.53 -13.92
C LYS A 17 2.81 -3.05 -13.90
N ARG A 18 2.01 -2.19 -13.25
CA ARG A 18 2.31 -0.74 -13.11
C ARG A 18 3.39 -0.44 -12.07
N ILE A 19 3.59 -1.35 -11.13
CA ILE A 19 4.51 -1.19 -10.01
C ILE A 19 5.60 -2.25 -10.15
N SER A 20 6.71 -1.86 -10.77
CA SER A 20 7.89 -2.72 -10.92
C SER A 20 8.21 -3.48 -9.62
N GLU A 21 8.54 -4.77 -9.71
CA GLU A 21 8.81 -5.65 -8.56
C GLU A 21 9.89 -5.10 -7.61
N LYS A 22 10.82 -4.27 -8.12
CA LYS A 22 11.83 -3.56 -7.28
C LYS A 22 11.20 -2.56 -6.31
N LEU A 23 10.09 -1.92 -6.69
CA LEU A 23 9.39 -0.94 -5.84
C LEU A 23 8.61 -1.61 -4.71
N TYR A 24 8.26 -2.89 -4.86
CA TYR A 24 7.49 -3.67 -3.89
C TYR A 24 8.28 -4.09 -2.64
N LYS A 25 9.60 -4.28 -2.75
CA LYS A 25 10.39 -4.80 -1.64
C LYS A 25 10.40 -3.88 -0.41
N ASN A 26 10.21 -2.56 -0.60
CA ASN A 26 10.36 -1.55 0.44
C ASN A 26 9.14 -0.62 0.51
N LEU A 27 8.03 -1.17 0.99
CA LEU A 27 6.79 -0.47 1.19
C LEU A 27 6.68 0.05 2.62
N LYS A 28 6.29 1.32 2.74
CA LYS A 28 6.13 1.98 4.03
C LYS A 28 4.66 2.24 4.28
N PHE A 29 4.17 1.79 5.43
CA PHE A 29 2.89 2.26 5.93
C PHE A 29 2.99 3.75 6.28
N VAL A 30 2.04 4.56 5.81
CA VAL A 30 2.03 6.01 6.09
C VAL A 30 0.78 6.43 6.87
N GLY A 31 -0.27 5.63 6.86
CA GLY A 31 -1.49 5.91 7.60
C GLY A 31 -2.73 5.37 6.89
N TYR A 32 -3.89 5.91 7.23
CA TYR A 32 -5.16 5.54 6.64
C TYR A 32 -5.82 6.74 5.96
N LYS A 33 -6.56 6.49 4.89
CA LYS A 33 -7.50 7.45 4.29
C LYS A 33 -8.92 6.98 4.53
N LYS A 34 -9.77 7.85 5.04
CA LYS A 34 -11.21 7.61 5.14
C LYS A 34 -11.85 7.87 3.78
N ILE A 35 -12.59 6.90 3.24
CA ILE A 35 -13.33 7.04 1.97
C ILE A 35 -14.83 7.14 2.20
N SER A 36 -15.34 6.50 3.25
CA SER A 36 -16.74 6.59 3.66
C SER A 36 -16.84 6.59 5.19
N LYS A 37 -18.07 6.73 5.71
CA LYS A 37 -18.33 6.75 7.15
C LYS A 37 -17.74 5.53 7.86
N ASP A 38 -17.81 4.37 7.19
CA ASP A 38 -17.44 3.06 7.73
C ASP A 38 -16.21 2.44 7.06
N HIS A 39 -15.66 3.07 6.02
CA HIS A 39 -14.51 2.51 5.28
C HIS A 39 -13.28 3.40 5.35
N THR A 40 -12.21 2.83 5.89
CA THR A 40 -10.85 3.36 5.87
C THR A 40 -9.94 2.43 5.10
N ILE A 41 -9.08 3.01 4.27
CA ILE A 41 -8.09 2.30 3.47
C ILE A 41 -6.67 2.64 3.93
N PRO A 42 -5.78 1.66 4.08
CA PRO A 42 -4.38 1.94 4.31
C PRO A 42 -3.73 2.65 3.11
N ILE A 43 -2.85 3.59 3.44
CA ILE A 43 -2.00 4.32 2.51
C ILE A 43 -0.60 3.75 2.63
N ILE A 44 -0.10 3.24 1.51
CA ILE A 44 1.26 2.71 1.41
C ILE A 44 2.08 3.64 0.52
N GLN A 45 3.28 3.95 0.97
CA GLN A 45 4.25 4.74 0.23
C GLN A 45 5.40 3.87 -0.27
N PHE A 46 5.70 4.04 -1.55
CA PHE A 46 6.83 3.44 -2.25
C PHE A 46 8.12 4.24 -2.01
N LEU A 47 9.26 3.62 -2.31
CA LEU A 47 10.57 4.28 -2.25
C LEU A 47 10.63 5.58 -3.07
N ASN A 48 9.99 5.60 -4.23
CA ASN A 48 9.91 6.76 -5.12
C ASN A 48 8.94 7.84 -4.63
N LYS A 49 8.50 7.79 -3.36
CA LYS A 49 7.53 8.70 -2.73
C LYS A 49 6.12 8.66 -3.34
N LYS A 50 5.84 7.83 -4.34
CA LYS A 50 4.47 7.59 -4.80
C LYS A 50 3.69 6.93 -3.67
N ARG A 51 2.42 7.32 -3.54
CA ARG A 51 1.49 6.79 -2.56
C ARG A 51 0.35 6.12 -3.27
N ILE A 52 -0.05 4.96 -2.78
CA ILE A 52 -1.18 4.22 -3.31
C ILE A 52 -2.07 3.81 -2.14
N TRP A 53 -3.36 3.84 -2.42
CA TRP A 53 -4.38 3.31 -1.53
C TRP A 53 -4.63 1.87 -1.87
N ILE A 54 -4.59 1.02 -0.87
CA ILE A 54 -4.76 -0.42 -1.05
C ILE A 54 -5.89 -0.86 -0.12
N LEU A 55 -6.68 -1.83 -0.56
CA LEU A 55 -7.76 -2.35 0.27
C LEU A 55 -7.18 -3.24 1.36
N MET A 56 -7.79 -3.25 2.55
CA MET A 56 -7.35 -4.12 3.66
C MET A 56 -7.23 -5.60 3.24
N LYS A 57 -8.15 -6.09 2.40
CA LYS A 57 -8.09 -7.48 1.85
C LYS A 57 -6.85 -7.78 1.01
N GLU A 58 -6.12 -6.77 0.55
CA GLU A 58 -4.89 -6.89 -0.24
C GLU A 58 -3.64 -6.92 0.66
N ILE A 59 -3.74 -6.37 1.89
CA ILE A 59 -2.67 -6.28 2.90
C ILE A 59 -2.95 -7.24 4.05
N LEU A 60 -2.17 -8.32 4.15
CA LEU A 60 -2.18 -9.28 5.26
C LEU A 60 -0.78 -9.84 5.51
#